data_AF-A0A6P1D5J2-F1
#
_entry.id   AF-A0A6P1D5J2-F1
#
_cell.length_a   1.000
_cell.length_b   1.000
_cell.length_c   1.000
_cell.angle_alpha   90.00
_cell.angle_beta   90.00
_cell.angle_gamma   90.00
#
_symmetry.space_group_name_H-M   'P 1'
#
loop_
_entity.id
_entity.type
_entity.pdbx_description
1 polymer ?
#
loop_
_entity_poly.entity_id
_entity_poly.type
_entity_poly.pdbx_seq_one_letter_code
_entity_poly.pdbx_strand_id
1 'polypeptide(L)'
;MHPLLARLDQWLAVNRPVYYAGLMPGAPEADVDELARDVGGELPVLLRELFTWHNGQDRNDGCLESLWFLMSTEDTAAAIEDMLWVKETEGFEDLWWGAGWVPFLANIYGDYMCVDLQGAFDGTPGQLIEFRSKDEFRNIRYPSLEAWLETFVIALETGMFEEAGQDYRPGCWDPVDSEAYEALIAGRYPGYPIETCIPDSPDDPRGESFSDFVDKHYKEELVHAVDLDTLHAALRGTGVGDSVVDRAFDRLREVRTHGTNTEEE
;
A
#
# COMPACT_ATOMS: atom_id res chain seq x y z
N MET A 1 -9.90 -13.39 20.19
CA MET A 1 -9.26 -13.71 18.91
C MET A 1 -10.28 -13.61 17.81
N HIS A 2 -10.09 -12.59 16.99
CA HIS A 2 -10.87 -12.21 15.85
C HIS A 2 -10.96 -13.37 14.85
N PRO A 3 -12.10 -13.60 14.16
CA PRO A 3 -12.25 -14.72 13.22
C PRO A 3 -11.18 -14.76 12.12
N LEU A 4 -10.75 -13.60 11.62
CA LEU A 4 -9.69 -13.53 10.61
C LEU A 4 -8.31 -13.90 11.18
N LEU A 5 -7.98 -13.46 12.41
CA LEU A 5 -6.74 -13.87 13.08
C LEU A 5 -6.73 -15.38 13.34
N ALA A 6 -7.87 -15.95 13.74
CA ALA A 6 -7.99 -17.39 13.93
C ALA A 6 -7.77 -18.19 12.63
N ARG A 7 -8.17 -17.65 11.48
CA ARG A 7 -7.91 -18.25 10.16
C ARG A 7 -6.44 -18.12 9.77
N LEU A 8 -5.86 -16.94 9.96
CA LEU A 8 -4.43 -16.71 9.72
C LEU A 8 -3.57 -17.65 10.56
N ASP A 9 -3.85 -17.75 11.86
CA ASP A 9 -3.19 -18.63 12.82
C ASP A 9 -3.18 -20.10 12.36
N GLN A 10 -4.37 -20.63 12.03
CA GLN A 10 -4.50 -22.00 11.52
C GLN A 10 -3.76 -22.21 10.21
N TRP A 11 -3.85 -21.24 9.30
CA TRP A 11 -3.19 -21.34 8.00
C TRP A 11 -1.67 -21.34 8.16
N LEU A 12 -1.10 -20.45 8.99
CA LEU A 12 0.33 -20.37 9.24
C LEU A 12 0.86 -21.64 9.94
N ALA A 13 0.14 -22.15 10.94
CA ALA A 13 0.53 -23.37 11.65
C ALA A 13 0.64 -24.59 10.73
N VAL A 14 -0.21 -24.67 9.70
CA VAL A 14 -0.23 -25.79 8.74
C VAL A 14 0.76 -25.58 7.60
N ASN A 15 0.78 -24.38 7.00
CA ASN A 15 1.49 -24.15 5.73
C ASN A 15 2.88 -23.56 5.92
N ARG A 16 3.14 -22.90 7.04
CA ARG A 16 4.42 -22.25 7.34
C ARG A 16 4.91 -22.59 8.77
N PRO A 17 5.09 -23.89 9.11
CA PRO A 17 5.36 -24.30 10.49
C PRO A 17 6.68 -23.79 11.07
N VAL A 18 7.71 -23.57 10.24
CA VAL A 18 8.99 -23.00 10.68
C VAL A 18 8.80 -21.53 11.07
N TYR A 19 8.21 -20.74 10.18
CA TYR A 19 7.83 -19.35 10.44
C TYR A 19 6.93 -19.22 11.69
N TYR A 20 5.91 -20.07 11.79
CA TYR A 20 4.95 -20.06 12.90
C TYR A 20 5.63 -20.34 14.25
N ALA A 21 6.65 -21.20 14.29
CA ALA A 21 7.44 -21.45 15.49
C ALA A 21 8.28 -20.23 15.93
N GLY A 22 8.60 -19.32 15.00
CA GLY A 22 9.29 -18.06 15.25
C GLY A 22 8.37 -16.92 15.69
N LEU A 23 7.04 -17.10 15.70
CA LEU A 23 6.12 -16.09 16.22
C LEU A 23 6.23 -16.00 17.75
N MET A 24 6.40 -14.79 18.26
CA MET A 24 6.56 -14.57 19.70
C MET A 24 5.23 -14.76 20.44
N PRO A 25 5.24 -15.14 21.72
CA PRO A 25 4.02 -15.12 22.53
C PRO A 25 3.33 -13.75 22.48
N GLY A 26 2.01 -13.73 22.61
CA GLY A 26 1.23 -12.51 22.67
C GLY A 26 1.70 -11.51 23.73
N ALA A 27 1.55 -10.22 23.43
CA ALA A 27 1.96 -9.15 24.30
C ALA A 27 1.12 -9.14 25.60
N PRO A 28 1.72 -8.82 26.75
CA PRO A 28 0.96 -8.46 27.94
C PRO A 28 0.03 -7.29 27.66
N GLU A 29 -1.21 -7.34 28.17
CA GLU A 29 -2.19 -6.25 28.03
C GLU A 29 -1.64 -4.89 28.52
N ALA A 30 -0.79 -4.91 29.55
CA ALA A 30 -0.17 -3.70 30.09
C ALA A 30 0.74 -2.99 29.07
N ASP A 31 1.44 -3.75 28.23
CA ASP A 31 2.33 -3.21 27.20
C ASP A 31 1.51 -2.63 26.04
N VAL A 32 0.38 -3.26 25.71
CA VAL A 32 -0.57 -2.75 24.71
C VAL A 32 -1.28 -1.49 25.21
N ASP A 33 -1.63 -1.44 26.50
CA ASP A 33 -2.20 -0.25 27.15
C ASP A 33 -1.19 0.90 27.24
N GLU A 34 0.10 0.59 27.33
CA GLU A 34 1.18 1.58 27.24
C GLU A 34 1.29 2.18 25.86
N LEU A 35 1.40 1.34 24.84
CA LEU A 35 1.43 1.78 23.46
C LEU A 35 0.21 2.65 23.10
N ALA A 36 -0.98 2.25 23.58
CA ALA A 36 -2.21 3.01 23.36
C ALA A 36 -2.13 4.44 23.93
N ARG A 37 -1.54 4.60 25.13
CA ARG A 37 -1.33 5.91 25.77
C ARG A 37 -0.37 6.78 24.97
N ASP A 38 0.69 6.20 24.41
CA ASP A 38 1.72 6.93 23.67
C ASP A 38 1.19 7.57 22.39
N VAL A 39 0.23 6.90 21.72
CA VAL A 39 -0.41 7.40 20.50
C VAL A 39 -1.73 8.15 20.75
N GLY A 40 -1.97 8.55 21.99
CA GLY A 40 -3.02 9.50 22.35
C GLY A 40 -4.41 8.90 22.60
N GLY A 41 -4.53 7.60 22.91
CA GLY A 41 -5.82 7.06 23.38
C GLY A 41 -6.00 5.55 23.27
N GLU A 42 -7.04 5.15 22.53
CA GLU A 42 -7.43 3.74 22.39
C GLU A 42 -6.97 3.20 21.03
N LEU A 43 -6.34 2.01 21.04
CA LEU A 43 -6.07 1.26 19.82
C LEU A 43 -7.34 0.56 19.33
N PRO A 44 -7.57 0.45 18.01
CA PRO A 44 -8.63 -0.38 17.45
C PRO A 44 -8.58 -1.79 18.02
N VAL A 45 -9.75 -2.40 18.28
CA VAL A 45 -9.86 -3.73 18.90
C VAL A 45 -9.01 -4.76 18.15
N LEU A 46 -9.08 -4.78 16.82
CA LEU A 46 -8.30 -5.71 16.00
C LEU A 46 -6.78 -5.50 16.13
N LEU A 47 -6.32 -4.26 16.30
CA LEU A 47 -4.90 -3.97 16.49
C LEU A 47 -4.41 -4.45 17.86
N ARG A 48 -5.22 -4.29 18.92
CA ARG A 48 -4.95 -4.91 20.24
C ARG A 48 -4.90 -6.42 20.14
N GLU A 49 -5.84 -7.02 19.43
CA GLU A 49 -5.87 -8.47 19.21
C GLU A 49 -4.67 -8.97 18.41
N LEU A 50 -4.13 -8.17 17.48
CA LEU A 50 -2.90 -8.51 16.75
C LEU A 50 -1.69 -8.60 17.70
N PHE A 51 -1.48 -7.58 18.54
CA PHE A 51 -0.36 -7.58 19.51
C PHE A 51 -0.49 -8.67 20.58
N THR A 52 -1.71 -8.91 21.07
CA THR A 52 -1.98 -9.96 22.07
C THR A 52 -2.03 -11.38 21.47
N TRP A 53 -2.08 -11.52 20.14
CA TRP A 53 -1.94 -12.80 19.45
C TRP A 53 -0.47 -13.21 19.36
N HIS A 54 0.36 -12.37 18.73
CA HIS A 54 1.81 -12.54 18.68
C HIS A 54 2.51 -11.20 18.83
N ASN A 55 3.38 -11.07 19.83
CA ASN A 55 4.11 -9.83 20.10
C ASN A 55 5.30 -9.66 19.15
N GLY A 56 5.06 -9.71 17.84
CA GLY A 56 6.09 -9.72 16.81
C GLY A 56 6.61 -11.12 16.49
N GLN A 57 7.78 -11.16 15.87
CA GLN A 57 8.39 -12.39 15.38
C GLN A 57 9.91 -12.41 15.46
N ASP A 58 10.48 -13.61 15.38
CA ASP A 58 11.88 -13.81 14.99
C ASP A 58 12.07 -13.44 13.51
N ARG A 59 13.06 -12.59 13.22
CA ARG A 59 13.38 -12.07 11.88
C ARG A 59 14.26 -13.03 11.06
N ASN A 60 14.65 -14.17 11.64
CA ASN A 60 15.48 -15.19 11.00
C ASN A 60 14.67 -16.16 10.10
N ASP A 61 13.41 -16.42 10.44
CA ASP A 61 12.60 -17.49 9.84
C ASP A 61 11.56 -17.01 8.81
N GLY A 62 11.78 -15.82 8.24
CA GLY A 62 10.95 -15.25 7.17
C GLY A 62 10.25 -13.95 7.57
N CYS A 63 9.18 -13.64 6.83
CA CYS A 63 8.40 -12.40 6.92
C CYS A 63 6.90 -12.73 6.98
N LEU A 64 6.04 -11.93 7.61
CA LEU A 64 4.60 -12.21 7.65
C LEU A 64 3.98 -12.19 6.25
N GLU A 65 4.13 -11.07 5.55
CA GLU A 65 3.61 -10.81 4.20
C GLU A 65 4.74 -10.19 3.37
N SER A 66 5.15 -10.82 2.26
CA SER A 66 6.25 -10.33 1.43
C SER A 66 7.51 -10.01 2.25
N LEU A 67 7.91 -8.75 2.35
CA LEU A 67 9.07 -8.30 3.15
C LEU A 67 8.70 -7.68 4.50
N TRP A 68 7.43 -7.76 4.88
CA TRP A 68 6.90 -7.14 6.09
C TRP A 68 6.99 -8.09 7.28
N PHE A 69 7.68 -7.64 8.32
CA PHE A 69 7.77 -8.31 9.61
C PHE A 69 6.67 -7.83 10.56
N LEU A 70 6.04 -8.76 11.28
CA LEU A 70 5.18 -8.45 12.42
C LEU A 70 6.01 -7.80 13.53
N MET A 71 5.62 -6.59 13.93
CA MET A 71 6.29 -5.84 14.99
C MET A 71 5.79 -6.24 16.37
N SER A 72 6.68 -6.18 17.36
CA SER A 72 6.32 -6.23 18.78
C SER A 72 5.83 -4.87 19.26
N THR A 73 5.21 -4.81 20.43
CA THR A 73 4.88 -3.56 21.14
C THR A 73 6.12 -2.73 21.41
N GLU A 74 7.25 -3.36 21.75
CA GLU A 74 8.54 -2.70 21.98
C GLU A 74 9.09 -2.09 20.69
N ASP A 75 9.17 -2.86 19.59
CA ASP A 75 9.62 -2.36 18.28
C ASP A 75 8.72 -1.22 17.78
N THR A 76 7.41 -1.32 18.05
CA THR A 76 6.42 -0.31 17.67
C THR A 76 6.63 0.99 18.44
N ALA A 77 6.78 0.93 19.76
CA ALA A 77 7.02 2.09 20.60
C ALA A 77 8.34 2.78 20.23
N ALA A 78 9.41 2.00 20.04
CA ALA A 78 10.71 2.52 19.61
C ALA A 78 10.63 3.23 18.25
N ALA A 79 9.93 2.64 17.27
CA ALA A 79 9.73 3.26 15.96
C ALA A 79 8.98 4.60 16.05
N ILE A 80 7.94 4.68 16.89
CA ILE A 80 7.20 5.92 17.11
C ILE A 80 8.12 6.98 17.73
N GLU A 81 8.88 6.64 18.77
CA GLU A 81 9.83 7.56 19.41
C GLU A 81 10.88 8.07 18.42
N ASP A 82 11.52 7.16 17.67
CA ASP A 82 12.55 7.49 16.69
C ASP A 82 12.00 8.40 15.59
N MET A 83 10.82 8.11 15.04
CA MET A 83 10.24 8.92 13.96
C MET A 83 9.77 10.29 14.43
N LEU A 84 9.23 10.40 15.66
CA LEU A 84 8.91 11.70 16.25
C LEU A 84 10.19 12.53 16.48
N TRP A 85 11.27 11.90 16.95
CA TRP A 85 12.56 12.57 17.13
C TRP A 85 13.16 13.05 15.81
N VAL A 86 13.13 12.23 14.76
CA VAL A 86 13.59 12.62 13.41
C VAL A 86 12.74 13.77 12.88
N LYS A 87 11.41 13.66 12.98
CA LYS A 87 10.49 14.71 12.54
C LYS A 87 10.82 16.06 13.18
N GLU A 88 11.01 16.07 14.50
CA GLU A 88 11.32 17.29 15.25
C GLU A 88 12.71 17.85 14.89
N THR A 89 13.72 16.97 14.83
CA THR A 89 15.12 17.37 14.63
C THR A 89 15.38 17.89 13.22
N GLU A 90 14.79 17.27 12.20
CA GLU A 90 14.95 17.66 10.80
C GLU A 90 13.93 18.74 10.39
N GLY A 91 12.97 19.07 11.26
CA GLY A 91 11.95 20.08 11.00
C GLY A 91 10.94 19.67 9.93
N PHE A 92 10.62 18.38 9.85
CA PHE A 92 9.63 17.86 8.90
C PHE A 92 8.21 18.26 9.29
N GLU A 93 7.35 18.36 8.27
CA GLU A 93 5.93 18.71 8.42
C GLU A 93 5.11 17.64 9.13
N ASP A 94 3.89 18.01 9.53
CA ASP A 94 3.02 17.13 10.32
C ASP A 94 2.62 15.84 9.63
N LEU A 95 2.50 15.86 8.30
CA LEU A 95 2.13 14.70 7.50
C LEU A 95 3.34 13.91 6.97
N TRP A 96 4.58 14.36 7.26
CA TRP A 96 5.74 13.51 7.04
C TRP A 96 5.67 12.27 7.95
N TRP A 97 5.38 12.46 9.24
CA TRP A 97 5.04 11.40 10.19
C TRP A 97 3.86 11.82 11.08
N GLY A 98 2.75 11.09 10.98
CA GLY A 98 1.55 11.35 11.75
C GLY A 98 1.67 10.89 13.20
N ALA A 99 1.32 11.76 14.16
CA ALA A 99 1.37 11.45 15.58
C ALA A 99 0.43 10.32 16.03
N GLY A 100 -0.60 10.02 15.22
CA GLY A 100 -1.54 8.91 15.43
C GLY A 100 -1.24 7.69 14.57
N TRP A 101 -0.05 7.57 13.97
CA TRP A 101 0.33 6.42 13.14
C TRP A 101 0.99 5.35 14.01
N VAL A 102 0.37 4.16 14.04
CA VAL A 102 0.86 3.01 14.81
C VAL A 102 1.46 1.99 13.85
N PRO A 103 2.80 1.89 13.76
CA PRO A 103 3.43 0.88 12.91
C PRO A 103 3.14 -0.51 13.48
N PHE A 104 2.75 -1.46 12.63
CA PHE A 104 2.52 -2.85 13.03
C PHE A 104 3.27 -3.84 12.13
N LEU A 105 3.73 -3.36 10.97
CA LEU A 105 4.71 -4.07 10.15
C LEU A 105 5.91 -3.17 9.86
N ALA A 106 7.09 -3.77 9.80
CA ALA A 106 8.33 -3.12 9.35
C ALA A 106 9.02 -3.94 8.28
N ASN A 107 9.89 -3.34 7.49
CA ASN A 107 10.82 -4.09 6.62
C ASN A 107 12.28 -3.79 7.02
N ILE A 108 13.25 -4.33 6.28
CA ILE A 108 14.69 -4.07 6.55
C ILE A 108 15.18 -2.73 5.98
N TYR A 109 14.34 -2.00 5.25
CA TYR A 109 14.67 -0.72 4.63
C TYR A 109 14.32 0.48 5.51
N GLY A 110 13.70 0.23 6.67
CA GLY A 110 13.24 1.27 7.59
C GLY A 110 11.87 1.83 7.20
N ASP A 111 11.09 1.07 6.45
CA ASP A 111 9.70 1.41 6.11
C ASP A 111 8.73 0.73 7.09
N TYR A 112 7.55 1.33 7.22
CA TYR A 112 6.49 0.85 8.10
C TYR A 112 5.14 0.76 7.39
N MET A 113 4.35 -0.26 7.74
CA MET A 113 2.91 -0.23 7.54
C MET A 113 2.27 0.24 8.85
N CYS A 114 1.54 1.35 8.78
CA CYS A 114 0.97 2.01 9.95
C CYS A 114 -0.56 1.94 9.91
N VAL A 115 -1.17 1.68 11.06
CA VAL A 115 -2.59 2.01 11.28
C VAL A 115 -2.68 3.50 11.63
N ASP A 116 -3.41 4.25 10.82
CA ASP A 116 -3.63 5.68 11.04
C ASP A 116 -4.89 5.90 11.87
N LEU A 117 -4.73 6.33 13.12
CA LEU A 117 -5.83 6.51 14.07
C LEU A 117 -6.65 7.79 13.84
N GLN A 118 -6.20 8.70 12.98
CA GLN A 118 -6.79 10.04 12.84
C GLN A 118 -7.41 10.30 11.47
N GLY A 119 -7.04 9.51 10.45
CA GLY A 119 -7.54 9.72 9.09
C GLY A 119 -6.81 10.88 8.40
N ALA A 120 -5.48 10.78 8.33
CA ALA A 120 -4.62 11.66 7.55
C ALA A 120 -5.02 11.68 6.06
N PHE A 121 -4.64 12.76 5.37
CA PHE A 121 -4.89 12.97 3.93
C PHE A 121 -6.38 12.92 3.54
N ASP A 122 -7.24 13.51 4.35
CA ASP A 122 -8.71 13.48 4.20
C ASP A 122 -9.29 12.05 4.15
N GLY A 123 -8.53 11.09 4.67
CA GLY A 123 -8.89 9.69 4.75
C GLY A 123 -9.77 9.37 5.96
N THR A 124 -9.76 8.10 6.35
CA THR A 124 -10.62 7.59 7.43
C THR A 124 -9.80 7.01 8.58
N PRO A 125 -10.15 7.30 9.85
CA PRO A 125 -9.54 6.63 10.99
C PRO A 125 -9.57 5.10 10.86
N GLY A 126 -8.43 4.46 11.10
CA GLY A 126 -8.20 3.04 10.98
C GLY A 126 -7.59 2.58 9.66
N GLN A 127 -7.43 3.47 8.67
CA GLN A 127 -6.80 3.16 7.38
C GLN A 127 -5.33 2.76 7.52
N LEU A 128 -4.79 2.07 6.52
CA LEU A 128 -3.39 1.64 6.51
C LEU A 128 -2.55 2.52 5.60
N ILE A 129 -1.53 3.16 6.16
CA ILE A 129 -0.57 4.00 5.45
C ILE A 129 0.77 3.29 5.38
N GLU A 130 1.31 3.17 4.17
CA GLU A 130 2.71 2.78 3.96
C GLU A 130 3.60 4.02 4.10
N PHE A 131 4.46 4.01 5.12
CA PHE A 131 5.44 5.05 5.37
C PHE A 131 6.82 4.61 4.88
N ARG A 132 7.45 5.47 4.07
CA ARG A 132 8.84 5.33 3.63
C ARG A 132 9.58 6.63 3.92
N SER A 133 10.64 6.55 4.72
CA SER A 133 11.31 7.74 5.28
C SER A 133 11.99 8.65 4.23
N LYS A 134 12.31 8.09 3.05
CA LYS A 134 12.96 8.79 1.93
C LYS A 134 12.00 9.16 0.80
N ASP A 135 10.70 8.97 1.05
CA ASP A 135 9.64 9.18 0.08
C ASP A 135 8.74 10.31 0.58
N GLU A 136 8.20 11.09 -0.34
CA GLU A 136 7.19 12.12 -0.07
C GLU A 136 5.78 11.58 -0.21
N PHE A 137 5.61 10.40 -0.83
CA PHE A 137 4.33 9.72 -0.92
C PHE A 137 3.96 9.01 0.39
N ARG A 138 2.67 9.00 0.70
CA ARG A 138 2.03 8.27 1.80
C ARG A 138 0.90 7.44 1.22
N ASN A 139 1.25 6.27 0.71
CA ASN A 139 0.29 5.38 0.05
C ASN A 139 -0.69 4.81 1.09
N ILE A 140 -1.98 5.14 0.95
CA ILE A 140 -3.03 4.53 1.76
C ILE A 140 -3.42 3.20 1.09
N ARG A 141 -2.90 2.10 1.64
CA ARG A 141 -2.99 0.77 1.04
C ARG A 141 -4.36 0.12 1.23
N TYR A 142 -4.98 0.34 2.39
CA TYR A 142 -6.26 -0.27 2.74
C TYR A 142 -7.14 0.70 3.55
N PRO A 143 -8.49 0.58 3.43
CA PRO A 143 -9.41 1.40 4.21
C PRO A 143 -9.42 1.05 5.70
N SER A 144 -8.97 -0.16 6.09
CA SER A 144 -8.88 -0.57 7.49
C SER A 144 -7.90 -1.73 7.70
N LEU A 145 -7.48 -1.95 8.95
CA LEU A 145 -6.73 -3.16 9.34
C LEU A 145 -7.52 -4.46 9.06
N GLU A 146 -8.84 -4.44 9.23
CA GLU A 146 -9.70 -5.59 8.91
C GLU A 146 -9.71 -5.86 7.40
N ALA A 147 -9.76 -4.82 6.58
CA ALA A 147 -9.73 -4.93 5.12
C ALA A 147 -8.43 -5.56 4.61
N TRP A 148 -7.29 -5.15 5.18
CA TRP A 148 -6.00 -5.79 4.92
C TRP A 148 -5.99 -7.24 5.35
N LEU A 149 -6.33 -7.52 6.62
CA LEU A 149 -6.24 -8.87 7.18
C LEU A 149 -7.15 -9.84 6.43
N GLU A 150 -8.37 -9.40 6.05
CA GLU A 150 -9.28 -10.23 5.26
C GLU A 150 -8.68 -10.55 3.88
N THR A 151 -8.12 -9.55 3.21
CA THR A 151 -7.52 -9.72 1.88
C THR A 151 -6.32 -10.65 1.93
N PHE A 152 -5.44 -10.46 2.92
CA PHE A 152 -4.27 -11.29 3.11
C PHE A 152 -4.64 -12.75 3.40
N VAL A 153 -5.60 -12.99 4.31
CA VAL A 153 -6.09 -14.34 4.61
C VAL A 153 -6.73 -15.00 3.37
N ILE A 154 -7.53 -14.27 2.60
CA ILE A 154 -8.11 -14.79 1.35
C ILE A 154 -7.00 -15.16 0.36
N ALA A 155 -6.00 -14.29 0.18
CA ALA A 155 -4.90 -14.52 -0.74
C ALA A 155 -4.09 -15.78 -0.35
N LEU A 156 -3.79 -15.96 0.94
CA LEU A 156 -3.14 -17.17 1.45
C LEU A 156 -3.99 -18.43 1.23
N GLU A 157 -5.27 -18.40 1.58
CA GLU A 157 -6.17 -19.56 1.47
C GLU A 157 -6.48 -19.97 0.03
N THR A 158 -6.36 -19.04 -0.92
CA THR A 158 -6.59 -19.27 -2.34
C THR A 158 -5.31 -19.58 -3.13
N GLY A 159 -4.15 -19.62 -2.44
CA GLY A 159 -2.87 -19.93 -3.07
C GLY A 159 -2.33 -18.80 -3.94
N MET A 160 -2.71 -17.55 -3.68
CA MET A 160 -2.16 -16.38 -4.36
C MET A 160 -0.76 -15.99 -3.87
N PHE A 161 -0.28 -16.62 -2.79
CA PHE A 161 1.06 -16.43 -2.26
C PHE A 161 1.86 -17.74 -2.30
N GLU A 162 3.15 -17.63 -2.56
CA GLU A 162 4.10 -18.74 -2.49
C GLU A 162 5.40 -18.30 -1.80
N GLU A 163 6.20 -19.27 -1.37
CA GLU A 163 7.52 -18.98 -0.82
C GLU A 163 8.39 -18.32 -1.90
N ALA A 164 8.93 -17.15 -1.57
CA ALA A 164 9.83 -16.42 -2.45
C ALA A 164 11.03 -17.29 -2.83
N GLY A 165 11.52 -17.12 -4.05
CA GLY A 165 12.68 -17.87 -4.54
C GLY A 165 13.87 -17.79 -3.57
N GLN A 166 14.62 -18.88 -3.47
CA GLN A 166 15.73 -19.07 -2.51
C GLN A 166 16.82 -17.98 -2.58
N ASP A 167 16.91 -17.25 -3.70
CA ASP A 167 17.88 -16.18 -3.93
C ASP A 167 17.47 -14.82 -3.32
N TYR A 168 16.24 -14.69 -2.80
CA TYR A 168 15.71 -13.43 -2.28
C TYR A 168 15.86 -13.31 -0.76
N ARG A 169 14.97 -13.98 -0.01
CA ARG A 169 15.06 -14.13 1.46
C ARG A 169 14.28 -15.39 1.85
N PRO A 170 14.96 -16.44 2.35
CA PRO A 170 14.29 -17.68 2.74
C PRO A 170 13.12 -17.44 3.72
N GLY A 171 12.02 -18.16 3.54
CA GLY A 171 10.86 -18.11 4.43
C GLY A 171 9.92 -16.91 4.25
N CYS A 172 10.25 -15.93 3.40
CA CYS A 172 9.31 -14.84 3.02
C CYS A 172 8.41 -15.34 1.88
N TRP A 173 7.14 -14.90 1.87
CA TRP A 173 6.14 -15.34 0.91
C TRP A 173 5.61 -14.15 0.13
N ASP A 174 5.66 -14.22 -1.19
CA ASP A 174 5.23 -13.14 -2.09
C ASP A 174 4.00 -13.55 -2.89
N PRO A 175 3.21 -12.59 -3.40
CA PRO A 175 2.20 -12.86 -4.40
C PRO A 175 2.82 -13.60 -5.60
N VAL A 176 2.18 -14.70 -6.02
CA VAL A 176 2.54 -15.43 -7.25
C VAL A 176 2.43 -14.50 -8.46
N ASP A 177 1.44 -13.60 -8.43
CA ASP A 177 1.20 -12.56 -9.41
C ASP A 177 0.79 -11.27 -8.67
N SER A 178 1.70 -10.31 -8.65
CA SER A 178 1.48 -9.03 -7.96
C SER A 178 0.33 -8.23 -8.59
N GLU A 179 0.16 -8.27 -9.92
CA GLU A 179 -0.93 -7.56 -10.58
C GLU A 179 -2.30 -8.17 -10.21
N ALA A 180 -2.36 -9.50 -10.09
CA ALA A 180 -3.56 -10.19 -9.64
C ALA A 180 -3.89 -9.86 -8.16
N TYR A 181 -2.88 -9.74 -7.29
CA TYR A 181 -3.07 -9.35 -5.90
C TYR A 181 -3.56 -7.89 -5.79
N GLU A 182 -2.98 -6.96 -6.54
CA GLU A 182 -3.46 -5.57 -6.60
C GLU A 182 -4.88 -5.49 -7.17
N ALA A 183 -5.21 -6.30 -8.18
CA ALA A 183 -6.57 -6.38 -8.72
C ALA A 183 -7.59 -6.92 -7.69
N LEU A 184 -7.18 -7.85 -6.81
CA LEU A 184 -8.02 -8.31 -5.69
C LEU A 184 -8.30 -7.16 -4.72
N ILE A 185 -7.30 -6.37 -4.37
CA ILE A 185 -7.43 -5.20 -3.48
C ILE A 185 -8.40 -4.19 -4.11
N ALA A 186 -8.13 -3.75 -5.35
CA ALA A 186 -8.95 -2.77 -6.05
C ALA A 186 -10.39 -3.25 -6.30
N GLY A 187 -10.57 -4.55 -6.52
CA GLY A 187 -11.89 -5.15 -6.70
C GLY A 187 -12.72 -5.20 -5.41
N ARG A 188 -12.08 -5.36 -4.24
CA ARG A 188 -12.75 -5.38 -2.93
C ARG A 188 -12.97 -3.97 -2.38
N TYR A 189 -12.02 -3.06 -2.62
CA TYR A 189 -12.02 -1.70 -2.10
C TYR A 189 -11.81 -0.71 -3.24
N PRO A 190 -12.88 -0.40 -4.02
CA PRO A 190 -12.77 0.56 -5.12
C PRO A 190 -12.19 1.90 -4.66
N GLY A 191 -11.15 2.36 -5.34
CA GLY A 191 -10.42 3.58 -5.00
C GLY A 191 -9.15 3.35 -4.18
N TYR A 192 -8.87 2.11 -3.73
CA TYR A 192 -7.61 1.75 -3.07
C TYR A 192 -6.72 0.93 -4.02
N PRO A 193 -5.37 1.03 -3.88
CA PRO A 193 -4.67 1.96 -3.00
C PRO A 193 -4.82 3.44 -3.43
N ILE A 194 -4.73 4.36 -2.48
CA ILE A 194 -4.75 5.81 -2.74
C ILE A 194 -3.31 6.32 -2.62
N GLU A 195 -2.79 6.92 -3.69
CA GLU A 195 -1.54 7.65 -3.66
C GLU A 195 -1.79 9.07 -3.14
N THR A 196 -1.10 9.42 -2.05
CA THR A 196 -1.15 10.76 -1.47
C THR A 196 0.26 11.26 -1.26
N CYS A 197 0.46 12.58 -1.23
CA CYS A 197 1.77 13.19 -1.03
C CYS A 197 1.71 14.18 0.13
N ILE A 198 2.84 14.39 0.80
CA ILE A 198 2.98 15.47 1.79
C ILE A 198 2.60 16.79 1.09
N PRO A 199 1.75 17.63 1.70
CA PRO A 199 1.39 18.93 1.13
C PRO A 199 2.62 19.75 0.74
N ASP A 200 2.49 20.53 -0.33
CA ASP A 200 3.53 21.46 -0.81
C ASP A 200 4.86 20.78 -1.24
N SER A 201 4.89 19.45 -1.36
CA SER A 201 5.97 18.75 -2.07
C SER A 201 6.00 19.18 -3.55
N PRO A 202 7.21 19.31 -4.16
CA PRO A 202 7.34 19.57 -5.59
C PRO A 202 6.75 18.47 -6.48
N ASP A 203 6.45 17.30 -5.91
CA ASP A 203 5.79 16.17 -6.55
C ASP A 203 4.40 15.91 -5.91
N ASP A 204 3.83 16.88 -5.16
CA ASP A 204 2.43 16.86 -4.75
C ASP A 204 1.54 16.93 -6.01
N PRO A 205 0.76 15.88 -6.33
CA PRO A 205 -0.06 15.85 -7.53
C PRO A 205 -1.18 16.91 -7.53
N ARG A 206 -1.41 17.58 -6.40
CA ARG A 206 -2.36 18.71 -6.26
C ARG A 206 -1.73 20.07 -6.58
N GLY A 207 -0.40 20.15 -6.65
CA GLY A 207 0.35 21.39 -6.87
C GLY A 207 0.70 21.68 -8.34
N GLU A 208 0.71 20.66 -9.20
CA GLU A 208 0.95 20.84 -10.63
C GLU A 208 -0.37 21.08 -11.39
N SER A 209 -0.42 22.16 -12.17
CA SER A 209 -1.39 22.25 -13.26
C SER A 209 -1.23 21.02 -14.14
N PHE A 210 -2.33 20.39 -14.58
CA PHE A 210 -2.28 19.27 -15.53
C PHE A 210 -1.39 19.57 -16.76
N SER A 211 -1.30 20.84 -17.15
CA SER A 211 -0.39 21.32 -18.20
C SER A 211 1.09 21.16 -17.84
N ASP A 212 1.48 21.49 -16.61
CA ASP A 212 2.89 21.48 -16.17
C ASP A 212 3.39 20.04 -15.96
N PHE A 213 2.52 19.14 -15.48
CA PHE A 213 2.80 17.69 -15.40
C PHE A 213 3.11 17.07 -16.77
N VAL A 214 2.29 17.39 -17.79
CA VAL A 214 2.49 16.91 -19.16
C VAL A 214 3.81 17.44 -19.73
N ASP A 215 4.11 18.70 -19.49
CA ASP A 215 5.35 19.33 -19.98
C ASP A 215 6.60 18.80 -19.27
N LYS A 216 6.51 18.45 -17.98
CA LYS A 216 7.62 17.89 -17.18
C LYS A 216 7.93 16.44 -17.55
N HIS A 217 6.92 15.64 -17.89
CA HIS A 217 7.07 14.18 -18.03
C HIS A 217 6.96 13.65 -19.46
N TYR A 218 6.47 14.45 -20.42
CA TYR A 218 6.28 14.03 -21.81
C TYR A 218 7.07 14.88 -22.84
N LYS A 219 8.02 15.72 -22.39
CA LYS A 219 8.90 16.49 -23.29
C LYS A 219 10.09 15.73 -23.86
N GLU A 220 10.37 14.50 -23.42
CA GLU A 220 11.29 13.62 -24.13
C GLU A 220 10.53 12.84 -25.19
N GLU A 221 10.79 13.22 -26.45
CA GLU A 221 10.33 12.63 -27.71
C GLU A 221 9.10 11.73 -27.62
N LEU A 222 7.95 12.23 -28.10
CA LEU A 222 6.85 11.39 -28.61
C LEU A 222 7.44 10.25 -29.44
N VAL A 223 7.63 9.09 -28.79
CA VAL A 223 8.14 7.87 -29.40
C VAL A 223 7.11 7.49 -30.45
N HIS A 224 7.48 7.78 -31.70
CA HIS A 224 6.72 7.63 -32.93
C HIS A 224 5.22 7.88 -32.79
N ALA A 225 4.77 9.05 -33.25
CA ALA A 225 3.36 9.28 -33.58
C ALA A 225 2.78 8.02 -34.23
N VAL A 226 1.94 7.30 -33.48
CA VAL A 226 1.31 6.07 -33.97
C VAL A 226 0.55 6.47 -35.22
N ASP A 227 0.91 5.87 -36.36
CA ASP A 227 0.17 6.05 -37.59
C ASP A 227 -1.22 5.45 -37.38
N LEU A 228 -2.18 6.35 -37.10
CA LEU A 228 -3.54 5.99 -36.78
C LEU A 228 -4.22 5.25 -37.93
N ASP A 229 -3.80 5.47 -39.17
CA ASP A 229 -4.35 4.73 -40.32
C ASP A 229 -3.83 3.28 -40.31
N THR A 230 -2.56 3.07 -39.97
CA THR A 230 -1.97 1.74 -39.79
C THR A 230 -2.61 0.99 -38.60
N LEU A 231 -2.81 1.66 -37.47
CA LEU A 231 -3.45 1.07 -36.28
C LEU A 231 -4.93 0.72 -36.56
N HIS A 232 -5.65 1.60 -37.25
CA HIS A 232 -7.04 1.39 -37.64
C HIS A 232 -7.18 0.17 -38.56
N ALA A 233 -6.30 0.04 -39.56
CA ALA A 233 -6.28 -1.12 -40.46
C ALA A 233 -5.97 -2.44 -39.72
N ALA A 234 -5.03 -2.42 -38.77
CA ALA A 234 -4.68 -3.60 -37.98
C ALA A 234 -5.86 -4.09 -37.12
N LEU A 235 -6.61 -3.17 -36.50
CA LEU A 235 -7.73 -3.49 -35.61
C LEU A 235 -8.95 -4.05 -36.35
N ARG A 236 -9.16 -3.71 -37.62
CA ARG A 236 -10.20 -4.37 -38.45
C ARG A 236 -9.87 -5.84 -38.74
N GLY A 237 -8.59 -6.22 -38.67
CA GLY A 237 -8.13 -7.60 -38.87
C GLY A 237 -8.31 -8.51 -37.65
N THR A 238 -8.64 -7.99 -36.47
CA THR A 238 -8.68 -8.76 -35.21
C THR A 238 -10.07 -9.32 -34.89
N GLY A 239 -11.07 -9.09 -35.74
CA GLY A 239 -12.45 -9.56 -35.54
C GLY A 239 -13.30 -8.66 -34.64
N VAL A 240 -12.78 -7.51 -34.21
CA VAL A 240 -13.58 -6.43 -33.60
C VAL A 240 -14.46 -5.83 -34.69
N GLY A 241 -15.78 -5.74 -34.46
CA GLY A 241 -16.72 -5.26 -35.47
C GLY A 241 -16.43 -3.83 -35.92
N ASP A 242 -16.39 -3.59 -37.24
CA ASP A 242 -15.96 -2.34 -37.86
C ASP A 242 -16.60 -1.07 -37.25
N SER A 243 -17.90 -1.13 -36.92
CA SER A 243 -18.63 0.01 -36.32
C SER A 243 -18.16 0.42 -34.91
N VAL A 244 -17.47 -0.47 -34.19
CA VAL A 244 -16.88 -0.20 -32.88
C VAL A 244 -15.52 0.46 -33.06
N VAL A 245 -14.74 -0.03 -34.03
CA VAL A 245 -13.43 0.53 -34.37
C VAL A 245 -13.60 1.95 -34.92
N ASP A 246 -14.52 2.17 -35.86
CA ASP A 246 -14.77 3.48 -36.47
C ASP A 246 -15.16 4.54 -35.41
N ARG A 247 -16.08 4.21 -34.49
CA ARG A 247 -16.51 5.12 -33.42
C ARG A 247 -15.39 5.47 -32.44
N ALA A 248 -14.47 4.54 -32.16
CA ALA A 248 -13.34 4.79 -31.29
C ALA A 248 -12.37 5.80 -31.94
N PHE A 249 -12.12 5.66 -33.25
CA PHE A 249 -11.25 6.58 -33.99
C PHE A 249 -11.88 7.95 -34.24
N ASP A 250 -13.19 8.03 -34.45
CA ASP A 250 -13.90 9.31 -34.56
C ASP A 250 -13.78 10.12 -33.25
N ARG A 251 -13.95 9.46 -32.10
CA ARG A 251 -13.74 10.08 -30.78
C ARG A 251 -12.31 10.56 -30.56
N LEU A 252 -11.32 9.77 -30.98
CA LEU A 252 -9.90 10.16 -30.89
C LEU A 252 -9.58 11.40 -31.75
N ARG A 253 -10.22 11.54 -32.92
CA ARG A 253 -10.09 12.74 -33.76
C ARG A 253 -10.78 13.96 -33.13
N GLU A 254 -11.97 13.79 -32.55
CA GLU A 254 -12.69 14.87 -31.84
C GLU A 254 -11.88 15.43 -30.68
N VAL A 255 -11.22 14.57 -29.88
CA VAL A 255 -10.37 14.98 -28.75
C VAL A 255 -9.17 15.80 -29.24
N ARG A 256 -8.54 15.44 -30.36
CA ARG A 256 -7.43 16.23 -30.95
C ARG A 256 -7.88 17.58 -31.49
N THR A 257 -9.07 17.67 -32.08
CA THR A 257 -9.62 18.96 -32.57
C THR A 257 -10.06 19.89 -31.43
N HIS A 258 -10.46 19.36 -30.28
CA HIS A 258 -10.82 20.19 -29.12
C HIS A 258 -9.58 20.66 -28.33
N GLY A 259 -8.49 19.88 -28.33
CA GLY A 259 -7.22 20.29 -27.71
C GLY A 259 -6.41 21.35 -28.48
N THR A 260 -6.84 21.73 -29.69
CA THR A 260 -6.17 22.75 -30.52
C THR A 260 -6.90 24.11 -30.55
N ASN A 261 -8.10 24.20 -29.97
CA ASN A 261 -8.93 25.42 -29.98
C ASN A 261 -9.02 26.13 -28.61
N THR A 262 -8.26 25.71 -27.61
CA THR A 262 -8.26 26.33 -26.26
C THR A 262 -6.99 27.13 -25.93
N GLU A 263 -6.16 27.47 -26.92
CA GLU A 263 -4.98 28.33 -26.74
C GLU A 263 -5.11 29.78 -27.28
N GLU A 264 -6.29 30.21 -27.75
CA GLU A 264 -6.53 31.64 -28.02
C GLU A 264 -7.96 32.05 -27.60
N GLU A 265 -8.11 32.52 -26.36
CA GLU A 265 -8.77 33.78 -25.97
C GLU A 265 -8.63 34.05 -24.46
#